data_AF-A0A024TZB0-F1
#
_entry.id   AF-A0A024TZB0-F1
#
_cell.length_a   1.000
_cell.length_b   1.000
_cell.length_c   1.000
_cell.angle_alpha   90.00
_cell.angle_beta   90.00
_cell.angle_gamma   90.00
#
_symmetry.space_group_name_H-M   'P 1'
#
loop_
_entity.id
_entity.type
_entity.pdbx_description
1 polymer ?
#
loop_
_entity_poly.entity_id
_entity_poly.type
_entity_poly.pdbx_seq_one_letter_code
_entity_poly.pdbx_strand_id
1 'polypeptide(L)'
;MPLSTSEILVAVSASLSVCACVAMVVCFFVFEESRRCGRRLLFCLHVTDLIGSLAWLLTLLPCIAAPPLHSTIPLLCFVQGYMLLFCSLSSYLWTSCFAFHLYQIMWKQNKTPEMYELRYLLVAWGVPSMVLVSFGVQHACGFVLLGFGGLPWCWIRSWSGREWSVDGFMLQMAFFYGPVACAALFNTSMFVFLASKLGSASAVMSTAMENKVRRRMMGYISIFLLTSVWGALGRTFQVCHERFPPLVAHAVLGHISWP
;
A
#
# COMPACT_ATOMS: atom_id res chain seq x y z
N MET A 1 -8.28 8.07 -28.24
CA MET A 1 -7.44 6.86 -28.38
C MET A 1 -8.04 5.78 -27.49
N PRO A 2 -8.11 4.52 -27.92
CA PRO A 2 -8.61 3.43 -27.07
C PRO A 2 -7.66 3.24 -25.88
N LEU A 3 -8.22 3.10 -24.67
CA LEU A 3 -7.43 2.76 -23.48
C LEU A 3 -6.79 1.38 -23.65
N SER A 4 -5.53 1.25 -23.23
CA SER A 4 -4.85 -0.03 -23.13
C SER A 4 -5.52 -0.92 -22.07
N THR A 5 -5.40 -2.24 -22.23
CA THR A 5 -5.96 -3.21 -21.26
C THR A 5 -5.50 -2.94 -19.83
N SER A 6 -4.25 -2.52 -19.64
CA SER A 6 -3.70 -2.17 -18.33
C SER A 6 -4.37 -0.95 -17.70
N GLU A 7 -4.68 0.08 -18.48
CA GLU A 7 -5.35 1.28 -17.97
C GLU A 7 -6.81 0.97 -17.60
N ILE A 8 -7.49 0.11 -18.37
CA ILE A 8 -8.84 -0.36 -18.04
C ILE A 8 -8.84 -1.13 -16.71
N LEU A 9 -7.88 -2.05 -16.52
CA LEU A 9 -7.77 -2.81 -15.28
C LEU A 9 -7.50 -1.90 -14.07
N VAL A 10 -6.61 -0.92 -14.22
CA VAL A 10 -6.34 0.08 -13.17
C VAL A 10 -7.57 0.93 -12.88
N ALA A 11 -8.31 1.36 -13.91
CA ALA A 11 -9.52 2.16 -13.73
C ALA A 11 -10.58 1.41 -12.92
N VAL A 12 -10.84 0.15 -13.28
CA VAL A 12 -11.85 -0.68 -12.62
C VAL A 12 -11.46 -0.97 -11.18
N SER A 13 -10.20 -1.39 -10.95
CA SER A 13 -9.74 -1.72 -9.59
C SER A 13 -9.70 -0.50 -8.68
N ALA A 14 -9.19 0.64 -9.17
CA ALA A 14 -9.15 1.88 -8.41
C ALA A 14 -10.56 2.41 -8.11
N SER A 15 -11.50 2.35 -9.07
CA SER A 15 -12.89 2.76 -8.85
C SER A 15 -13.58 1.91 -7.79
N LEU A 16 -13.40 0.59 -7.84
CA LEU A 16 -13.95 -0.32 -6.83
C LEU A 16 -13.36 -0.04 -5.44
N SER A 17 -12.05 0.22 -5.36
CA SER A 17 -11.39 0.57 -4.10
C SER A 17 -11.87 1.91 -3.55
N VAL A 18 -12.05 2.93 -4.40
CA VAL A 18 -12.67 4.21 -4.00
C VAL A 18 -14.06 3.97 -3.40
N CYS A 19 -14.92 3.21 -4.09
CA CYS A 19 -16.26 2.90 -3.59
C CYS A 19 -16.22 2.19 -2.23
N ALA A 20 -15.34 1.20 -2.07
CA ALA A 20 -15.17 0.46 -0.81
C ALA A 20 -14.67 1.37 0.32
N CYS A 21 -13.61 2.15 0.08
CA CYS A 21 -13.04 3.05 1.07
C CYS A 21 -14.04 4.14 1.49
N VAL A 22 -14.77 4.73 0.54
CA VAL A 22 -15.83 5.70 0.83
C VAL A 22 -16.93 5.08 1.68
N ALA A 23 -17.38 3.87 1.35
CA ALA A 23 -18.38 3.17 2.15
C ALA A 23 -17.90 2.92 3.60
N MET A 24 -16.62 2.53 3.78
CA MET A 24 -16.04 2.33 5.10
C MET A 24 -15.90 3.64 5.89
N VAL A 25 -15.48 4.73 5.24
CA VAL A 25 -15.41 6.07 5.82
C VAL A 25 -16.80 6.57 6.24
N VAL A 26 -17.82 6.41 5.39
CA VAL A 26 -19.21 6.78 5.71
C VAL A 26 -19.73 5.96 6.89
N CYS A 27 -19.51 4.63 6.90
CA CYS A 27 -19.88 3.78 8.02
C CYS A 27 -19.24 4.25 9.33
N PHE A 28 -17.98 4.70 9.31
CA PHE A 28 -17.30 5.21 10.50
C PHE A 28 -18.01 6.44 11.10
N PHE A 29 -18.52 7.34 10.25
CA PHE A 29 -19.25 8.53 10.71
C PHE A 29 -20.68 8.22 11.18
N VAL A 30 -21.38 7.31 10.49
CA VAL A 30 -22.77 6.94 10.81
C VAL A 30 -22.88 6.21 12.15
N PHE A 31 -21.93 5.33 12.47
CA PHE A 31 -21.98 4.51 13.70
C PHE A 31 -21.06 5.09 14.79
N GLU A 32 -21.62 5.94 15.66
CA GLU A 32 -20.86 6.61 16.73
C GLU A 32 -20.29 5.66 17.79
N GLU A 33 -21.00 4.56 18.11
CA GLU A 33 -20.47 3.45 18.94
C GLU A 33 -19.22 2.78 18.33
N SER A 34 -18.89 3.10 17.08
CA SER A 34 -17.75 2.56 16.34
C SER A 34 -16.41 3.22 16.69
N ARG A 35 -16.35 4.36 17.39
CA ARG A 35 -15.12 5.18 17.53
C ARG A 35 -14.05 4.68 18.52
N ARG A 36 -13.99 3.36 18.79
CA ARG A 36 -12.92 2.73 19.57
C ARG A 36 -11.58 2.83 18.84
N CYS A 37 -10.47 2.90 19.59
CA CYS A 37 -9.09 3.03 19.10
C CYS A 37 -8.82 2.19 17.82
N GLY A 38 -9.08 0.87 17.84
CA GLY A 38 -8.82 0.00 16.68
C GLY A 38 -9.59 0.36 15.41
N ARG A 39 -10.79 0.93 15.51
CA ARG A 39 -11.59 1.37 14.34
C ARG A 39 -11.19 2.76 13.86
N ARG A 40 -10.61 3.60 14.72
CA ARG A 40 -9.94 4.85 14.30
C ARG A 40 -8.69 4.57 13.48
N LEU A 41 -7.92 3.53 13.84
CA LEU A 41 -6.79 3.06 13.02
C LEU A 41 -7.25 2.61 11.63
N LEU A 42 -8.31 1.79 11.57
CA LEU A 42 -8.91 1.37 10.29
C LEU A 42 -9.42 2.56 9.48
N PHE A 43 -10.02 3.56 10.12
CA PHE A 43 -10.41 4.79 9.44
C PHE A 43 -9.22 5.50 8.78
N CYS A 44 -8.10 5.70 9.51
CA CYS A 44 -6.89 6.31 8.95
C CYS A 44 -6.30 5.49 7.79
N LEU A 45 -6.36 4.16 7.88
CA LEU A 45 -5.98 3.24 6.81
C LEU A 45 -6.85 3.45 5.57
N HIS A 46 -8.18 3.39 5.69
CA HIS A 46 -9.09 3.58 4.54
C HIS A 46 -9.02 4.98 3.94
N VAL A 47 -8.75 6.02 4.74
CA VAL A 47 -8.50 7.38 4.21
C VAL A 47 -7.22 7.40 3.36
N THR A 48 -6.16 6.72 3.82
CA THR A 48 -4.91 6.59 3.06
C THR A 48 -5.14 5.83 1.75
N ASP A 49 -5.89 4.72 1.80
CA ASP A 49 -6.19 3.90 0.62
C ASP A 49 -7.13 4.62 -0.37
N LEU A 50 -8.05 5.46 0.13
CA LEU A 50 -8.87 6.32 -0.71
C LEU A 50 -8.02 7.31 -1.50
N ILE A 51 -7.09 8.00 -0.83
CA ILE A 51 -6.17 8.96 -1.49
C ILE A 51 -5.29 8.22 -2.50
N GLY A 52 -4.76 7.04 -2.15
CA GLY A 52 -3.99 6.19 -3.05
C GLY A 52 -4.77 5.77 -4.29
N SER A 53 -6.03 5.37 -4.12
CA SER A 53 -6.90 4.96 -5.22
C SER A 53 -7.27 6.13 -6.14
N LEU A 54 -7.47 7.32 -5.59
CA LEU A 54 -7.63 8.55 -6.38
C LEU A 54 -6.34 8.88 -7.16
N ALA A 55 -5.16 8.69 -6.56
CA ALA A 55 -3.89 8.85 -7.26
C ALA A 55 -3.70 7.82 -8.38
N TRP A 56 -4.22 6.59 -8.24
CA TRP A 56 -4.27 5.61 -9.33
C TRP A 56 -5.16 6.07 -10.49
N LEU A 57 -6.31 6.69 -10.20
CA LEU A 57 -7.20 7.23 -11.23
C LEU A 57 -6.57 8.37 -12.05
N LEU A 58 -5.58 9.09 -11.49
CA LEU A 58 -4.81 10.10 -12.26
C LEU A 58 -4.12 9.49 -13.50
N THR A 59 -3.85 8.18 -13.50
CA THR A 59 -3.28 7.47 -14.67
C THR A 59 -4.12 7.65 -15.93
N LEU A 60 -5.43 7.82 -15.77
CA LEU A 60 -6.37 7.95 -16.89
C LEU A 60 -6.37 9.35 -17.52
N LEU A 61 -5.71 10.33 -16.89
CA LEU A 61 -5.66 11.68 -17.43
C LEU A 61 -4.80 11.70 -18.70
N PRO A 62 -5.21 12.41 -19.76
CA PRO A 62 -4.49 12.43 -21.04
C PRO A 62 -3.02 12.82 -20.92
N CYS A 63 -2.68 13.70 -19.98
CA CYS A 63 -1.31 14.14 -19.72
C CYS A 63 -0.39 13.04 -19.15
N ILE A 64 -0.94 11.96 -18.60
CA ILE A 64 -0.21 10.82 -18.03
C ILE A 64 -0.33 9.61 -18.95
N ALA A 65 -1.54 9.30 -19.45
CA ALA A 65 -1.80 8.16 -20.32
C ALA A 65 -1.11 8.27 -21.69
N ALA A 66 -1.02 9.49 -22.24
CA ALA A 66 -0.42 9.76 -23.54
C ALA A 66 0.51 10.98 -23.45
N PRO A 67 1.68 10.86 -22.80
CA PRO A 67 2.59 11.98 -22.65
C PRO A 67 3.06 12.45 -24.04
N PRO A 68 3.06 13.78 -24.32
CA PRO A 68 3.52 14.29 -25.60
C PRO A 68 4.99 13.91 -25.84
N LEU A 69 5.32 13.54 -27.08
CA LEU A 69 6.62 12.95 -27.48
C LEU A 69 7.85 13.80 -27.11
N HIS A 70 7.68 15.09 -26.83
CA HIS A 70 8.75 16.06 -26.49
C HIS A 70 8.44 16.90 -25.24
N SER A 71 7.45 16.52 -24.42
CA SER A 71 7.12 17.29 -23.22
C SER A 71 7.92 16.85 -22.00
N THR A 72 8.34 17.85 -21.23
CA THR A 72 8.79 17.74 -19.85
C THR A 72 7.78 16.95 -19.02
N ILE A 73 8.25 16.21 -18.01
CA ILE A 73 7.38 15.43 -17.12
C ILE A 73 6.36 16.38 -16.48
N PRO A 74 5.04 16.15 -16.64
CA PRO A 74 4.04 17.08 -16.13
C PRO A 74 4.01 17.06 -14.60
N LEU A 75 3.68 18.19 -13.98
CA LEU A 75 3.55 18.30 -12.51
C LEU A 75 2.64 17.22 -11.93
N LEU A 76 1.56 16.90 -12.64
CA LEU A 76 0.59 15.88 -12.24
C LEU A 76 1.20 14.47 -12.14
N CYS A 77 2.22 14.17 -12.94
CA CYS A 77 2.97 12.91 -12.86
C CYS A 77 3.80 12.83 -11.57
N PHE A 78 4.43 13.93 -11.17
CA PHE A 78 5.12 13.99 -9.88
C PHE A 78 4.13 13.85 -8.73
N VAL A 79 3.02 14.59 -8.76
CA VAL A 79 1.96 14.49 -7.74
C VAL A 79 1.47 13.05 -7.63
N GLN A 80 1.18 12.40 -8.76
CA GLN A 80 0.77 11.00 -8.80
C GLN A 80 1.82 10.10 -8.14
N GLY A 81 3.08 10.16 -8.59
CA GLY A 81 4.12 9.26 -8.07
C GLY A 81 4.38 9.46 -6.57
N TYR A 82 4.41 10.70 -6.08
CA TYR A 82 4.59 10.99 -4.67
C TYR A 82 3.41 10.51 -3.82
N MET A 83 2.17 10.72 -4.28
CA MET A 83 0.98 10.24 -3.60
C MET A 83 0.92 8.72 -3.56
N LEU A 84 1.23 8.05 -4.67
CA LEU A 84 1.26 6.59 -4.72
C LEU A 84 2.34 6.02 -3.80
N LEU A 85 3.54 6.63 -3.76
CA LEU A 85 4.62 6.20 -2.87
C LEU A 85 4.22 6.34 -1.39
N PHE A 86 3.69 7.51 -1.01
CA PHE A 86 3.25 7.79 0.35
C PHE A 86 2.11 6.87 0.79
N CYS A 87 1.03 6.85 0.01
CA CYS A 87 -0.20 6.14 0.38
C CYS A 87 0.05 4.63 0.45
N SER A 88 0.80 4.08 -0.51
CA SER A 88 1.14 2.65 -0.50
C SER A 88 1.94 2.28 0.74
N LEU A 89 3.04 3.00 1.03
CA LEU A 89 3.89 2.68 2.18
C LEU A 89 3.16 2.90 3.52
N SER A 90 2.37 3.98 3.60
CA SER A 90 1.53 4.29 4.75
C SER A 90 0.49 3.19 5.02
N SER A 91 -0.18 2.68 3.98
CA SER A 91 -1.18 1.61 4.11
C SER A 91 -0.59 0.32 4.70
N TYR A 92 0.60 -0.08 4.26
CA TYR A 92 1.30 -1.23 4.84
C TYR A 92 1.66 -1.00 6.32
N LEU A 93 2.11 0.19 6.68
CA LEU A 93 2.45 0.53 8.07
C LEU A 93 1.21 0.65 8.97
N TRP A 94 0.09 1.18 8.46
CA TRP A 94 -1.19 1.16 9.17
C TRP A 94 -1.65 -0.26 9.44
N THR A 95 -1.49 -1.16 8.46
CA THR A 95 -1.78 -2.58 8.64
C THR A 95 -0.92 -3.19 9.75
N SER A 96 0.37 -2.83 9.82
CA SER A 96 1.26 -3.24 10.92
C SER A 96 0.89 -2.66 12.28
N CYS A 97 0.50 -1.38 12.32
CA CYS A 97 -0.01 -0.76 13.54
C CYS A 97 -1.29 -1.45 14.01
N PHE A 98 -2.19 -1.80 13.10
CA PHE A 98 -3.41 -2.53 13.40
C PHE A 98 -3.14 -3.95 13.92
N ALA A 99 -2.23 -4.70 13.28
CA ALA A 99 -1.81 -6.02 13.73
C ALA A 99 -1.21 -5.97 15.15
N PHE A 100 -0.35 -4.98 15.42
CA PHE A 100 0.21 -4.76 16.75
C PHE A 100 -0.84 -4.34 17.78
N HIS A 101 -1.80 -3.50 17.39
CA HIS A 101 -2.93 -3.12 18.26
C HIS A 101 -3.75 -4.36 18.66
N LEU A 102 -4.06 -5.25 17.70
CA LEU A 102 -4.73 -6.52 18.00
C LEU A 102 -3.91 -7.39 18.96
N TYR A 103 -2.59 -7.46 18.78
CA TYR A 103 -1.71 -8.13 19.73
C TYR A 103 -1.80 -7.54 21.15
N GLN A 104 -1.82 -6.22 21.28
CA GLN A 104 -1.91 -5.56 22.59
C GLN A 104 -3.23 -5.86 23.31
N ILE A 105 -4.36 -5.81 22.61
CA ILE A 105 -5.68 -6.02 23.24
C ILE A 105 -5.94 -7.50 23.53
N MET A 106 -5.54 -8.40 22.62
CA MET A 106 -5.90 -9.82 22.72
C MET A 106 -4.94 -10.61 23.61
N TRP A 107 -3.63 -10.35 23.47
CA TRP A 107 -2.60 -11.12 24.17
C TRP A 107 -2.12 -10.42 25.43
N LYS A 108 -1.71 -9.15 25.32
CA LYS A 108 -1.23 -8.40 26.48
C LYS A 108 -2.36 -7.91 27.38
N GLN A 109 -3.62 -8.00 26.93
CA GLN A 109 -4.81 -7.51 27.64
C GLN A 109 -4.63 -6.08 28.15
N ASN A 110 -3.93 -5.25 27.35
CA ASN A 110 -3.57 -3.91 27.76
C ASN A 110 -4.85 -3.05 27.86
N LYS A 111 -5.13 -2.50 29.05
CA LYS A 111 -6.38 -1.79 29.35
C LYS A 111 -6.43 -0.37 28.78
N THR A 112 -5.29 0.21 28.41
CA THR A 112 -5.18 1.58 27.89
C THR A 112 -4.45 1.63 26.53
N PRO A 113 -5.02 1.04 25.47
CA PRO A 113 -4.39 1.03 24.15
C PRO A 113 -4.34 2.43 23.49
N GLU A 114 -5.18 3.37 23.94
CA GLU A 114 -5.29 4.73 23.39
C GLU A 114 -3.99 5.54 23.53
N MET A 115 -3.16 5.23 24.53
CA MET A 115 -1.85 5.88 24.73
C MET A 115 -0.86 5.64 23.58
N TYR A 116 -1.11 4.66 22.72
CA TYR A 116 -0.25 4.33 21.58
C TYR A 116 -0.71 5.00 20.27
N GLU A 117 -1.86 5.68 20.24
CA GLU A 117 -2.41 6.25 19.00
C GLU A 117 -1.48 7.24 18.33
N LEU A 118 -0.89 8.15 19.11
CA LEU A 118 0.09 9.10 18.58
C LEU A 118 1.30 8.37 17.97
N ARG A 119 1.73 7.26 18.60
CA ARG A 119 2.84 6.45 18.09
C ARG A 119 2.48 5.76 16.77
N TYR A 120 1.23 5.28 16.65
CA TYR A 120 0.75 4.70 15.39
C TYR A 120 0.70 5.74 14.28
N LEU A 121 0.19 6.95 14.56
CA LEU A 121 0.21 8.05 13.60
C LEU A 121 1.63 8.44 13.17
N LEU A 122 2.54 8.59 14.14
CA LEU A 122 3.94 8.94 13.86
C LEU A 122 4.65 7.86 13.04
N VAL A 123 4.39 6.59 13.29
CA VAL A 123 4.99 5.51 12.50
C VAL A 123 4.36 5.45 11.11
N ALA A 124 3.04 5.36 11.03
CA ALA A 124 2.33 5.08 9.78
C ALA A 124 2.35 6.25 8.80
N TRP A 125 2.34 7.51 9.27
CA TRP A 125 2.47 8.68 8.41
C TRP A 125 3.86 9.28 8.42
N GLY A 126 4.56 9.29 9.57
CA GLY A 126 5.88 9.90 9.66
C GLY A 126 6.94 9.18 8.85
N VAL A 127 6.97 7.84 8.87
CA VAL A 127 7.97 7.08 8.09
C VAL A 127 7.80 7.30 6.58
N PRO A 128 6.59 7.19 5.99
CA PRO A 128 6.39 7.52 4.58
C PRO A 128 6.66 8.99 4.26
N SER A 129 6.30 9.92 5.14
CA SER A 129 6.64 11.34 4.96
C SER A 129 8.15 11.55 4.92
N MET A 130 8.94 10.87 5.76
CA MET A 130 10.40 10.96 5.71
C MET A 130 10.97 10.46 4.38
N VAL A 131 10.42 9.37 3.83
CA VAL A 131 10.79 8.89 2.49
C VAL A 131 10.43 9.92 1.41
N LEU A 132 9.26 10.54 1.51
CA LEU A 132 8.87 11.60 0.58
C LEU A 132 9.80 12.81 0.64
N VAL A 133 10.16 13.25 1.85
CA VAL A 133 11.08 14.37 2.07
C VAL A 133 12.46 14.06 1.48
N SER A 134 13.00 12.85 1.68
CA SER A 134 14.30 12.49 1.11
C SER A 134 14.29 12.54 -0.42
N PHE A 135 13.23 12.03 -1.05
CA PHE A 135 13.06 12.12 -2.50
C PHE A 135 12.86 13.58 -2.97
N GLY A 136 12.12 14.39 -2.22
CA GLY A 136 11.92 15.81 -2.50
C GLY A 136 13.23 16.61 -2.44
N VAL A 137 14.09 16.34 -1.45
CA VAL A 137 15.42 16.96 -1.35
C VAL A 137 16.30 16.58 -2.54
N GLN A 138 16.32 15.29 -2.92
CA GLN A 138 17.07 14.84 -4.10
C GLN A 138 16.56 15.50 -5.38
N HIS A 139 15.24 15.67 -5.50
CA HIS A 139 14.63 16.40 -6.62
C HIS A 139 15.04 17.87 -6.65
N ALA A 140 15.09 18.54 -5.49
CA ALA A 140 15.55 19.93 -5.40
C ALA A 140 17.05 20.08 -5.77
N CYS A 141 17.86 19.04 -5.55
CA CYS A 141 19.26 18.99 -5.98
C CYS A 141 19.43 18.69 -7.49
N GLY A 142 18.35 18.53 -8.24
CA GLY A 142 18.36 18.28 -9.69
C GLY A 142 18.26 16.81 -10.09
N PHE A 143 18.12 15.87 -9.12
CA PHE A 143 17.96 14.46 -9.43
C PHE A 143 16.48 14.10 -9.60
N VAL A 144 16.07 13.74 -10.83
CA VAL A 144 14.67 13.39 -11.12
C VAL A 144 14.43 11.89 -10.87
N LEU A 145 14.09 11.55 -9.61
CA LEU A 145 13.89 10.16 -9.16
C LEU A 145 12.50 9.60 -9.48
N LEU A 146 11.48 10.44 -9.62
CA LEU A 146 10.10 10.03 -9.95
C LEU A 146 9.73 10.46 -11.37
N GLY A 147 8.92 9.65 -12.06
CA GLY A 147 8.39 9.98 -13.37
C GLY A 147 8.03 8.74 -14.19
N PHE A 148 8.00 8.92 -15.51
CA PHE A 148 7.76 7.81 -16.43
C PHE A 148 8.98 6.86 -16.44
N GLY A 149 8.73 5.59 -16.12
CA GLY A 149 9.75 4.54 -16.00
C GLY A 149 9.46 3.29 -16.85
N GLY A 150 8.74 3.46 -17.97
CA GLY A 150 8.27 2.36 -18.82
C GLY A 150 6.93 1.76 -18.41
N LEU A 151 6.25 2.38 -17.44
CA LEU A 151 4.91 2.03 -16.96
C LEU A 151 3.91 3.12 -17.38
N PRO A 152 2.61 2.81 -17.51
CA PRO A 152 1.59 3.81 -17.87
C PRO A 152 1.28 4.80 -16.74
N TRP A 153 1.82 4.59 -15.54
CA TRP A 153 1.71 5.51 -14.40
C TRP A 153 3.08 6.01 -13.95
N CYS A 154 3.06 7.07 -13.15
CA CYS A 154 4.26 7.68 -12.61
C CYS A 154 4.75 6.97 -11.34
N TRP A 155 6.02 6.60 -11.34
CA TRP A 155 6.64 5.84 -10.25
C TRP A 155 8.11 6.21 -10.08
N ILE A 156 8.80 5.60 -9.11
CA ILE A 156 10.25 5.66 -8.98
C ILE A 156 10.88 5.16 -10.29
N ARG A 157 11.70 5.98 -10.94
CA ARG A 157 12.27 5.68 -12.26
C ARG A 157 13.37 4.62 -12.13
N SER A 158 13.17 3.48 -12.76
CA SER A 158 14.20 2.44 -12.97
C SER A 158 14.65 2.37 -14.43
N TRP A 159 14.20 3.31 -15.26
CA TRP A 159 14.43 3.31 -16.70
C TRP A 159 14.59 4.74 -17.22
N SER A 160 15.66 5.00 -17.98
CA SER A 160 15.94 6.29 -18.62
C SER A 160 16.51 6.07 -20.01
N GLY A 161 16.00 6.78 -21.02
CA GLY A 161 16.61 6.75 -22.36
C GLY A 161 16.59 5.39 -23.07
N ARG A 162 15.65 4.48 -22.76
CA ARG A 162 15.63 3.08 -23.23
C ARG A 162 16.68 2.16 -22.60
N GLU A 163 17.30 2.60 -21.52
CA GLU A 163 18.25 1.80 -20.75
C GLU A 163 17.78 1.60 -19.31
N TRP A 164 18.07 0.42 -18.78
CA TRP A 164 17.81 0.05 -17.40
C TRP A 164 18.82 0.74 -16.48
N SER A 165 18.32 1.37 -15.41
CA SER A 165 19.15 1.98 -14.38
C SER A 165 19.17 1.09 -13.15
N VAL A 166 20.34 0.52 -12.84
CA VAL A 166 20.59 -0.27 -11.63
C VAL A 166 20.31 0.57 -10.39
N ASP A 167 20.73 1.85 -10.38
CA ASP A 167 20.54 2.77 -9.26
C ASP A 167 19.05 2.98 -8.94
N GLY A 168 18.23 3.19 -9.97
CA GLY A 168 16.78 3.34 -9.81
C GLY A 168 16.10 2.06 -9.29
N PHE A 169 16.60 0.88 -9.69
CA PHE A 169 16.13 -0.39 -9.15
C PHE A 169 16.52 -0.56 -7.66
N MET A 170 17.77 -0.28 -7.30
CA MET A 170 18.23 -0.34 -5.91
C MET A 170 17.43 0.61 -5.02
N LEU A 171 17.10 1.79 -5.53
CA LEU A 171 16.26 2.76 -4.85
C LEU A 171 14.83 2.23 -4.60
N GLN A 172 14.21 1.60 -5.62
CA GLN A 172 12.91 0.93 -5.45
C GLN A 172 12.98 -0.16 -4.38
N MET A 173 14.05 -0.95 -4.36
CA MET A 173 14.21 -2.03 -3.39
C MET A 173 14.42 -1.47 -1.97
N ALA A 174 15.27 -0.46 -1.81
CA ALA A 174 15.60 0.10 -0.50
C ALA A 174 14.44 0.89 0.13
N PHE A 175 13.73 1.71 -0.65
CA PHE A 175 12.74 2.66 -0.11
C PHE A 175 11.29 2.21 -0.22
N PHE A 176 11.01 1.18 -1.03
CA PHE A 176 9.64 0.67 -1.20
C PHE A 176 9.55 -0.82 -0.90
N TYR A 177 10.16 -1.68 -1.73
CA TYR A 177 9.94 -3.12 -1.62
C TYR A 177 10.52 -3.74 -0.35
N GLY A 178 11.67 -3.28 0.12
CA GLY A 178 12.30 -3.72 1.38
C GLY A 178 11.43 -3.41 2.59
N PRO A 179 11.05 -2.15 2.84
CA PRO A 179 10.12 -1.79 3.90
C PRO A 179 8.78 -2.55 3.83
N VAL A 180 8.22 -2.71 2.63
CA VAL A 180 6.99 -3.48 2.41
C VAL A 180 7.19 -4.96 2.77
N ALA A 181 8.30 -5.58 2.37
CA ALA A 181 8.61 -6.97 2.73
C ALA A 181 8.78 -7.13 4.25
N CYS A 182 9.46 -6.21 4.91
CA CYS A 182 9.58 -6.20 6.37
C CYS A 182 8.22 -6.07 7.07
N ALA A 183 7.38 -5.13 6.63
CA ALA A 183 6.03 -4.95 7.14
C ALA A 183 5.18 -6.20 6.90
N ALA A 184 5.32 -6.83 5.72
CA ALA A 184 4.62 -8.04 5.36
C ALA A 184 4.99 -9.21 6.28
N LEU A 185 6.28 -9.47 6.48
CA LEU A 185 6.78 -10.50 7.38
C LEU A 185 6.31 -10.26 8.82
N PHE A 186 6.36 -9.00 9.27
CA PHE A 186 5.85 -8.61 10.59
C PHE A 186 4.35 -8.91 10.73
N ASN A 187 3.53 -8.47 9.77
CA ASN A 187 2.08 -8.69 9.77
C ASN A 187 1.74 -10.18 9.79
N THR A 188 2.36 -10.97 8.91
CA THR A 188 2.16 -12.41 8.87
C THR A 188 2.55 -13.06 10.20
N SER A 189 3.70 -12.70 10.79
CA SER A 189 4.13 -13.25 12.08
C SER A 189 3.14 -12.93 13.21
N MET A 190 2.66 -11.68 13.29
CA MET A 190 1.72 -11.25 14.31
C MET A 190 0.36 -11.92 14.17
N PHE A 191 -0.17 -12.01 12.94
CA PHE A 191 -1.46 -12.64 12.73
C PHE A 191 -1.41 -14.16 12.93
N VAL A 192 -0.34 -14.84 12.53
CA VAL A 192 -0.14 -16.28 12.81
C VAL A 192 0.01 -16.51 14.32
N PHE A 193 0.75 -15.65 15.02
CA PHE A 193 0.85 -15.69 16.48
C PHE A 193 -0.52 -15.53 17.13
N LEU A 194 -1.30 -14.52 16.73
CA LEU A 194 -2.66 -14.28 17.25
C LEU A 194 -3.59 -15.46 16.96
N ALA A 195 -3.56 -16.02 15.75
CA ALA A 195 -4.40 -17.13 15.35
C ALA A 195 -4.06 -18.43 16.11
N SER A 196 -2.77 -18.71 16.33
CA SER A 196 -2.32 -19.88 17.09
C SER A 196 -2.65 -19.77 18.58
N LYS A 197 -2.54 -18.57 19.16
CA LYS A 197 -2.85 -18.33 20.58
C LYS A 197 -4.34 -18.17 20.88
N LEU A 198 -5.16 -17.90 19.87
CA LEU A 198 -6.62 -17.82 20.01
C LEU A 198 -7.22 -19.13 20.57
N GLY A 199 -6.63 -20.27 20.22
CA GLY A 199 -7.06 -21.59 20.72
C GLY A 199 -6.57 -21.94 22.13
N SER A 200 -5.62 -21.19 22.71
CA SER A 200 -5.13 -21.42 24.09
C SER A 200 -5.61 -20.37 25.09
N ALA A 201 -5.97 -19.16 24.66
CA ALA A 201 -6.47 -18.08 25.53
C ALA A 201 -8.00 -18.15 25.75
N SER A 202 -8.70 -19.11 25.15
CA SER A 202 -10.15 -19.21 25.04
C SER A 202 -10.84 -19.89 26.24
N ALA A 203 -10.44 -19.58 27.47
CA ALA A 203 -11.28 -19.90 28.63
C ALA A 203 -12.52 -18.99 28.74
N VAL A 204 -12.62 -17.92 27.93
CA VAL A 204 -13.61 -16.82 28.12
C VAL A 204 -14.51 -16.56 26.89
N MET A 205 -14.21 -17.09 25.69
CA MET A 205 -14.99 -16.79 24.47
C MET A 205 -15.67 -18.03 23.90
N SER A 206 -16.94 -17.91 23.47
CA SER A 206 -17.66 -19.01 22.80
C SER A 206 -16.91 -19.49 21.56
N THR A 207 -16.75 -20.81 21.41
CA THR A 207 -16.05 -21.50 20.31
C THR A 207 -16.52 -21.05 18.92
N ALA A 208 -17.79 -20.68 18.78
CA ALA A 208 -18.37 -20.18 17.53
C ALA A 208 -17.83 -18.79 17.14
N MET A 209 -17.70 -17.87 18.11
CA MET A 209 -17.15 -16.54 17.87
C MET A 209 -15.64 -16.61 17.59
N GLU A 210 -14.92 -17.50 18.28
CA GLU A 210 -13.50 -17.75 18.06
C GLU A 210 -13.22 -18.19 16.62
N ASN A 211 -13.96 -19.17 16.14
CA ASN A 211 -13.84 -19.66 14.77
C ASN A 211 -14.16 -18.57 13.73
N LYS A 212 -15.10 -17.67 14.02
CA LYS A 212 -15.47 -16.56 13.14
C LYS A 212 -14.37 -15.50 13.07
N VAL A 213 -13.79 -15.11 14.20
CA VAL A 213 -12.68 -14.16 14.27
C VAL A 213 -11.43 -14.74 13.61
N ARG A 214 -11.08 -16.00 13.93
CA ARG A 214 -9.93 -16.71 13.34
C ARG A 214 -10.04 -16.80 11.82
N ARG A 215 -11.23 -17.15 11.27
CA ARG A 215 -11.45 -17.25 9.82
C ARG A 215 -11.32 -15.89 9.13
N ARG A 216 -11.80 -14.82 9.75
CA ARG A 216 -11.63 -13.45 9.24
C ARG A 216 -10.17 -13.03 9.20
N MET A 217 -9.43 -13.25 10.30
CA MET A 217 -7.99 -12.96 10.39
C MET A 217 -7.21 -13.76 9.35
N MET A 218 -7.48 -15.07 9.21
CA MET A 218 -6.85 -15.92 8.18
C MET A 218 -7.17 -15.44 6.76
N GLY A 219 -8.41 -15.00 6.50
CA GLY A 219 -8.79 -14.41 5.20
C GLY A 219 -7.95 -13.18 4.85
N TYR A 220 -7.76 -12.27 5.82
CA TYR A 220 -6.91 -11.10 5.62
C TYR A 220 -5.45 -11.48 5.32
N ILE A 221 -4.86 -12.43 6.06
CA ILE A 221 -3.49 -12.91 5.81
C ILE A 221 -3.36 -13.54 4.42
N SER A 222 -4.30 -14.40 4.04
CA SER A 222 -4.23 -15.10 2.75
C SER A 222 -4.26 -14.13 1.59
N ILE A 223 -5.18 -13.16 1.61
CA ILE A 223 -5.26 -12.15 0.56
C ILE A 223 -4.01 -11.24 0.60
N PHE A 224 -3.46 -10.93 1.79
CA PHE A 224 -2.23 -10.15 1.99
C PHE A 224 -0.99 -10.81 1.38
N LEU A 225 -0.84 -12.12 1.59
CA LEU A 225 0.25 -12.87 0.99
C LEU A 225 0.06 -13.00 -0.52
N LEU A 226 -1.16 -13.28 -1.01
CA LEU A 226 -1.44 -13.41 -2.43
C LEU A 226 -1.10 -12.12 -3.22
N THR A 227 -1.49 -10.96 -2.68
CA THR A 227 -1.22 -9.66 -3.29
C THR A 227 0.26 -9.26 -3.21
N SER A 228 0.90 -9.47 -2.06
CA SER A 228 2.31 -9.10 -1.84
C SER A 228 3.28 -9.97 -2.64
N VAL A 229 3.02 -11.28 -2.72
CA VAL A 229 3.88 -12.23 -3.45
C VAL A 229 3.87 -11.94 -4.94
N TRP A 230 2.72 -11.55 -5.50
CA TRP A 230 2.61 -11.25 -6.93
C TRP A 230 3.39 -10.01 -7.34
N GLY A 231 3.37 -8.95 -6.52
CA GLY A 231 4.16 -7.74 -6.74
C GLY A 231 5.67 -7.98 -6.68
N ALA A 232 6.13 -8.83 -5.76
CA ALA A 232 7.53 -9.21 -5.66
C ALA A 232 8.00 -10.08 -6.85
N LEU A 233 7.20 -11.08 -7.25
CA LEU A 233 7.51 -11.95 -8.39
C LEU A 233 7.59 -11.20 -9.72
N GLY A 234 6.70 -10.23 -9.94
CA GLY A 234 6.72 -9.41 -11.15
C GLY A 234 8.01 -8.60 -11.31
N ARG A 235 8.62 -8.17 -10.20
CA ARG A 235 9.87 -7.40 -10.20
C ARG A 235 11.12 -8.29 -10.25
N THR A 236 11.13 -9.44 -9.57
CA THR A 236 12.25 -10.39 -9.69
C THR A 236 12.36 -10.97 -11.09
N PHE A 237 11.22 -11.23 -11.76
CA PHE A 237 11.21 -11.63 -13.17
C PHE A 237 11.84 -10.57 -14.08
N GLN A 238 11.62 -9.28 -13.77
CA GLN A 238 12.21 -8.16 -14.51
C GLN A 238 13.74 -8.10 -14.38
N VAL A 239 14.30 -8.54 -13.24
CA VAL A 239 15.76 -8.61 -13.01
C VAL A 239 16.40 -9.75 -13.82
N CYS A 240 15.74 -10.91 -13.88
CA CYS A 240 16.27 -12.06 -14.63
C CYS A 240 16.26 -11.86 -16.15
N HIS A 241 15.49 -10.89 -16.64
CA HIS A 241 15.28 -10.62 -18.06
C HIS A 241 15.44 -9.13 -18.37
N GLU A 242 16.67 -8.62 -18.24
CA GLU A 242 17.07 -7.20 -18.44
C GLU A 242 16.62 -6.58 -19.79
N ARG A 243 16.27 -7.41 -20.79
CA ARG A 243 15.88 -6.97 -22.15
C ARG A 243 14.38 -6.76 -22.36
N PHE A 244 13.52 -7.09 -21.38
CA PHE A 244 12.08 -6.99 -21.57
C PHE A 244 11.51 -5.74 -20.87
N PRO A 245 10.62 -4.97 -21.53
CA PRO A 245 9.89 -3.89 -20.87
C PRO A 245 9.08 -4.44 -19.69
N PRO A 246 8.79 -3.63 -18.65
CA PRO A 246 8.05 -4.09 -17.48
C PRO A 246 6.71 -4.72 -17.92
N LEU A 247 6.49 -5.98 -17.54
CA LEU A 247 5.23 -6.68 -17.83
C LEU A 247 4.11 -6.04 -17.01
N VAL A 248 3.35 -5.17 -17.67
CA VAL A 248 2.28 -4.35 -17.06
C VAL A 248 1.23 -5.22 -16.37
N ALA A 249 0.95 -6.42 -16.89
CA ALA A 249 0.00 -7.37 -16.29
C ALA A 249 0.41 -7.85 -14.89
N HIS A 250 1.71 -7.98 -14.59
CA HIS A 250 2.18 -8.41 -13.27
C HIS A 250 2.28 -7.23 -12.28
N ALA A 251 2.58 -6.03 -12.76
CA ALA A 251 2.67 -4.83 -11.94
C ALA A 251 1.31 -4.33 -11.43
N VAL A 252 0.25 -4.45 -12.24
CA VAL A 252 -1.11 -4.05 -11.84
C VAL A 252 -1.63 -4.88 -10.67
N LEU A 253 -1.40 -6.20 -10.67
CA LEU A 253 -1.87 -7.11 -9.62
C LEU A 253 -1.11 -6.94 -8.29
N GLY A 254 0.16 -6.54 -8.31
CA GLY A 254 0.96 -6.26 -7.11
C GLY A 254 0.70 -4.89 -6.46
N HIS A 255 0.01 -3.99 -7.16
CA HIS A 255 -0.31 -2.64 -6.73
C HIS A 255 -1.82 -2.43 -6.50
N ILE A 256 -2.63 -3.49 -6.49
CA ILE A 256 -4.02 -3.44 -6.03
C ILE A 256 -3.98 -3.08 -4.55
N SER A 257 -4.07 -1.78 -4.29
CA SER A 257 -4.31 -1.20 -2.98
C SER A 257 -5.60 -1.78 -2.43
N TRP A 258 -5.50 -2.27 -1.19
CA TRP A 258 -6.56 -2.90 -0.46
C TRP A 258 -7.81 -2.01 -0.33
N PRO A 259 -9.01 -2.60 -0.27
CA PRO A 259 -10.17 -2.01 0.37
C PRO A 259 -10.14 -2.20 1.90
#